data_AF-A0A7Y3JI95-F1
#
_entry.id   AF-A0A7Y3JI95-F1
#
_cell.length_a   1.000
_cell.length_b   1.000
_cell.length_c   1.000
_cell.angle_alpha   90.00
_cell.angle_beta   90.00
_cell.angle_gamma   90.00
#
_symmetry.space_group_name_H-M   'P 1'
#
loop_
_entity.id
_entity.type
_entity.pdbx_description
1 polymer ?
#
loop_
_entity_poly.entity_id
_entity_poly.type
_entity_poly.pdbx_seq_one_letter_code
_entity_poly.pdbx_strand_id
1 'polypeptide(L)'
;MTKNFYPFSTKLLSLALGLFLVIVGVQGLAQGNSLSRSLQSVAAFLGGSQEPAFLSVTFSILEILSGAILFMTPLGFLQPNVAGIGVLFVDLVWLGKTLLDFFVYGKPFQPNAFDWWRGLSLNLVILISIWHLRPRMER
;
A
#
# COMPACT_ATOMS: atom_id res chain seq x y z
N MET A 1 -19.59 -16.61 18.82
CA MET A 1 -18.71 -17.28 17.83
C MET A 1 -18.69 -16.46 16.56
N THR A 2 -17.72 -15.56 16.42
CA THR A 2 -17.50 -14.75 15.22
C THR A 2 -16.93 -15.67 14.13
N LYS A 3 -17.75 -15.98 13.11
CA LYS A 3 -17.29 -16.75 11.95
C LYS A 3 -16.12 -16.00 11.31
N ASN A 4 -14.98 -16.67 11.20
CA ASN A 4 -13.81 -16.13 10.53
C ASN A 4 -14.15 -15.95 9.04
N PHE A 5 -14.39 -14.71 8.62
CA PHE A 5 -14.81 -14.35 7.26
C PHE A 5 -13.73 -14.50 6.18
N TYR A 6 -12.54 -15.01 6.53
CA TYR A 6 -11.38 -15.09 5.64
C TYR A 6 -10.65 -16.44 5.78
N PRO A 7 -10.32 -17.14 4.67
CA PRO A 7 -9.40 -18.27 4.70
C PRO A 7 -8.04 -17.87 5.27
N PHE A 8 -7.34 -18.81 5.89
CA PHE A 8 -6.07 -18.57 6.58
C PHE A 8 -5.03 -17.86 5.69
N SER A 9 -4.98 -18.21 4.40
CA SER A 9 -4.13 -17.58 3.40
C SER A 9 -4.40 -16.08 3.23
N THR A 10 -5.67 -15.66 3.18
CA THR A 10 -6.04 -14.24 3.07
C THR A 10 -5.75 -13.45 4.35
N LYS A 11 -5.79 -14.09 5.53
CA LYS A 11 -5.39 -13.44 6.78
C LYS A 11 -3.90 -13.14 6.80
N LEU A 12 -3.08 -14.12 6.41
CA LEU A 12 -1.63 -13.96 6.27
C LEU A 12 -1.29 -12.89 5.24
N LEU A 13 -1.97 -12.89 4.09
CA LEU A 13 -1.79 -11.88 3.05
C LEU A 13 -2.12 -10.48 3.59
N SER A 14 -3.26 -10.31 4.26
CA SER A 14 -3.67 -9.03 4.85
C SER A 14 -2.69 -8.53 5.90
N LEU A 15 -2.16 -9.43 6.74
CA LEU A 15 -1.20 -9.09 7.77
C LEU A 15 0.16 -8.70 7.17
N ALA A 16 0.62 -9.46 6.16
CA ALA A 16 1.86 -9.17 5.45
C ALA A 16 1.79 -7.85 4.68
N LEU A 17 0.70 -7.60 3.94
CA LEU A 17 0.47 -6.33 3.27
C LEU A 17 0.32 -5.17 4.24
N GLY A 18 -0.44 -5.38 5.33
CA GLY A 18 -0.62 -4.37 6.36
C GLY A 18 0.72 -3.94 6.96
N LEU A 19 1.54 -4.92 7.34
CA LEU A 19 2.88 -4.66 7.87
C LEU A 19 3.78 -3.99 6.82
N PHE A 20 3.75 -4.47 5.58
CA PHE A 20 4.52 -3.90 4.47
C PHE A 20 4.18 -2.42 4.26
N LEU A 21 2.91 -2.06 4.18
CA LEU A 21 2.47 -0.68 4.00
C LEU A 21 2.85 0.22 5.19
N VAL A 22 2.72 -0.28 6.43
CA VAL A 22 3.18 0.47 7.61
C VAL A 22 4.69 0.73 7.53
N ILE A 23 5.48 -0.27 7.17
CA ILE A 23 6.93 -0.12 7.03
C ILE A 23 7.25 0.92 5.95
N VAL A 24 6.66 0.81 4.76
CA VAL A 24 6.91 1.75 3.65
C VAL A 24 6.49 3.17 4.02
N GLY A 25 5.34 3.37 4.67
CA GLY A 25 4.91 4.69 5.08
C GLY A 25 5.78 5.28 6.20
N VAL A 26 6.24 4.47 7.16
CA VAL A 26 7.24 4.92 8.15
C VAL A 26 8.55 5.31 7.47
N GLN A 27 8.97 4.58 6.43
CA GLN A 27 10.16 4.94 5.65
C GLN A 27 9.99 6.29 4.95
N GLY A 28 8.84 6.54 4.34
CA GLY A 28 8.55 7.81 3.67
C GLY A 28 8.59 9.00 4.63
N LEU A 29 8.11 8.84 5.87
CA LEU A 29 8.26 9.86 6.93
C LEU A 29 9.70 10.00 7.43
N ALA A 30 10.46 8.91 7.48
CA ALA A 30 11.83 8.87 8.02
C ALA A 30 12.89 9.48 7.07
N GLN A 31 12.55 9.78 5.80
CA GLN A 31 13.48 10.42 4.86
C GLN A 31 13.96 11.80 5.34
N GLY A 32 13.29 12.43 6.32
CA GLY A 32 13.70 13.68 6.95
C GLY A 32 14.71 13.58 8.10
N ASN A 33 15.02 12.38 8.61
CA ASN A 33 15.94 12.19 9.75
C ASN A 33 17.03 11.15 9.46
N SER A 34 18.22 11.32 10.05
CA SER A 34 19.47 10.58 9.78
C SER A 34 19.48 9.06 10.03
N LEU A 35 18.34 8.47 10.45
CA LEU A 35 18.15 7.04 10.66
C LEU A 35 17.99 6.23 9.35
N SER A 36 18.11 6.89 8.19
CA SER A 36 17.39 6.56 6.97
C SER A 36 18.18 5.86 5.87
N ARG A 37 19.48 5.56 6.01
CA ARG A 37 20.25 4.98 4.88
C ARG A 37 19.85 3.54 4.50
N SER A 38 19.59 2.69 5.50
CA SER A 38 19.12 1.30 5.25
C SER A 38 17.65 1.24 4.83
N LEU A 39 16.87 2.26 5.19
CA LEU A 39 15.47 2.39 4.84
C LEU A 39 15.29 3.05 3.46
N GLN A 40 16.18 3.98 3.09
CA GLN A 40 16.25 4.60 1.77
C GLN A 40 16.68 3.62 0.69
N SER A 41 17.56 2.65 1.00
CA SER A 41 17.95 1.62 0.02
C SER A 41 16.78 0.71 -0.35
N VAL A 42 15.88 0.41 0.60
CA VAL A 42 14.63 -0.33 0.34
C VAL A 42 13.69 0.54 -0.51
N ALA A 43 13.46 1.79 -0.14
CA ALA A 43 12.60 2.70 -0.91
C ALA A 43 13.11 2.96 -2.35
N ALA A 44 14.42 3.08 -2.55
CA ALA A 44 15.04 3.22 -3.86
C ALA A 44 14.93 1.93 -4.69
N PHE A 45 14.99 0.76 -4.04
CA PHE A 45 14.80 -0.53 -4.71
C PHE A 45 13.34 -0.76 -5.13
N LEU A 46 12.39 -0.21 -4.37
CA LEU A 46 10.95 -0.30 -4.62
C LEU A 46 10.43 0.71 -5.65
N GLY A 47 11.31 1.51 -6.28
CA GLY A 47 10.92 2.43 -7.35
C GLY A 47 10.56 3.84 -6.89
N GLY A 48 11.22 4.34 -5.83
CA GLY A 48 11.02 5.69 -5.31
C GLY A 48 10.92 6.76 -6.40
N SER A 49 9.72 7.31 -6.57
CA SER A 49 9.42 8.46 -7.41
C SER A 49 9.95 9.73 -6.72
N GLN A 50 10.50 10.65 -7.51
CA GLN A 50 10.88 11.99 -7.04
C GLN A 50 9.62 12.84 -6.86
N GLU A 51 8.83 12.52 -5.84
CA GLU A 51 7.62 13.28 -5.51
C GLU A 51 7.96 14.56 -4.74
N PRO A 52 7.14 15.62 -4.86
CA PRO A 52 7.23 16.79 -3.99
C PRO A 52 7.10 16.39 -2.52
N ALA A 53 7.92 16.98 -1.65
CA ALA A 53 8.01 16.61 -0.23
C ALA A 53 6.64 16.58 0.50
N PHE A 54 5.71 17.47 0.15
CA PHE A 54 4.37 17.49 0.74
C PHE A 54 3.49 16.28 0.34
N LEU A 55 3.59 15.81 -0.90
CA LEU A 55 2.84 14.65 -1.38
C LEU A 55 3.43 13.36 -0.82
N SER A 56 4.75 13.26 -0.74
CA SER A 56 5.45 12.12 -0.12
C SER A 56 5.01 11.91 1.34
N VAL A 57 4.94 12.99 2.14
CA VAL A 57 4.43 12.91 3.53
C VAL A 57 2.96 12.48 3.56
N THR A 58 2.15 13.01 2.65
CA THR A 58 0.72 12.66 2.56
C THR A 58 0.52 11.18 2.24
N PHE A 59 1.21 10.67 1.23
CA PHE A 59 1.17 9.24 0.88
C PHE A 59 1.71 8.35 1.99
N SER A 60 2.77 8.78 2.67
CA SER A 60 3.30 8.05 3.82
C SER A 60 2.27 7.90 4.95
N ILE A 61 1.51 8.95 5.24
CA ILE A 61 0.41 8.89 6.21
C ILE A 61 -0.69 7.94 5.71
N LEU A 62 -1.08 8.05 4.44
CA LEU A 62 -2.09 7.17 3.83
C LEU A 62 -1.64 5.70 3.82
N GLU A 63 -0.36 5.42 3.61
CA GLU A 63 0.25 4.09 3.66
C GLU A 63 0.20 3.50 5.07
N ILE A 64 0.56 4.29 6.09
CA ILE A 64 0.47 3.86 7.49
C ILE A 64 -0.99 3.57 7.87
N LEU A 65 -1.92 4.46 7.52
CA LEU A 65 -3.34 4.27 7.80
C LEU A 65 -3.89 3.03 7.09
N SER A 66 -3.57 2.88 5.81
CA SER A 66 -3.99 1.72 5.01
C SER A 66 -3.41 0.41 5.56
N GLY A 67 -2.13 0.44 5.93
CA GLY A 67 -1.46 -0.70 6.53
C GLY A 67 -2.05 -1.08 7.89
N ALA A 68 -2.37 -0.10 8.73
CA ALA A 68 -3.04 -0.33 10.01
C ALA A 68 -4.44 -0.95 9.82
N ILE A 69 -5.21 -0.46 8.84
CA ILE A 69 -6.53 -1.02 8.51
C ILE A 69 -6.40 -2.48 8.07
N LEU A 70 -5.48 -2.79 7.14
CA LEU A 70 -5.25 -4.16 6.67
C LEU A 70 -4.69 -5.07 7.76
N PHE A 71 -3.90 -4.54 8.69
CA PHE A 71 -3.35 -5.31 9.81
C PHE A 71 -4.40 -5.63 10.87
N MET A 72 -5.29 -4.68 11.19
CA MET A 72 -6.33 -4.86 12.21
C MET A 72 -7.51 -5.71 11.73
N THR A 73 -7.80 -5.70 10.43
CA THR A 73 -8.91 -6.44 9.82
C THR A 73 -8.92 -7.95 10.14
N PRO A 74 -7.83 -8.73 9.90
CA PRO A 74 -7.81 -10.17 10.15
C PRO A 74 -7.81 -10.55 11.64
N LEU A 75 -7.47 -9.60 12.52
CA LEU A 75 -7.45 -9.80 13.98
C LEU A 75 -8.84 -9.67 14.61
N GLY A 76 -9.85 -9.25 13.84
CA GLY A 76 -11.23 -9.13 14.32
C GLY A 76 -11.48 -7.92 15.22
N PHE A 77 -10.56 -6.95 15.22
CA PHE A 77 -10.76 -5.68 15.94
C PHE A 77 -11.82 -4.78 15.29
N LEU A 78 -12.10 -4.98 13.99
CA LEU A 78 -13.07 -4.20 13.23
C LEU A 78 -14.36 -5.00 12.99
N GLN A 79 -15.51 -4.33 13.06
CA GLN A 79 -16.77 -4.91 12.64
C GLN A 79 -16.72 -5.27 11.14
N PRO A 80 -17.39 -6.34 10.68
CA PRO A 80 -17.28 -6.81 9.29
C PRO A 80 -17.59 -5.74 8.23
N ASN A 81 -18.60 -4.90 8.47
CA ASN A 81 -18.97 -3.80 7.57
C ASN A 81 -17.87 -2.73 7.51
N VAL A 82 -17.28 -2.41 8.66
CA VAL A 82 -16.18 -1.44 8.78
C VAL A 82 -14.92 -1.97 8.12
N ALA A 83 -14.61 -3.26 8.30
CA ALA A 83 -13.50 -3.92 7.62
C ALA A 83 -13.66 -3.91 6.10
N GLY A 84 -14.87 -4.21 5.59
CA GLY A 84 -15.15 -4.16 4.15
C GLY A 84 -14.99 -2.75 3.55
N ILE A 85 -15.48 -1.72 4.25
CA ILE A 85 -15.31 -0.32 3.86
C ILE A 85 -13.83 0.08 3.94
N GLY A 86 -13.12 -0.36 4.98
CA GLY A 86 -11.69 -0.10 5.15
C GLY A 86 -10.85 -0.67 4.01
N VAL A 87 -11.09 -1.92 3.61
CA VAL A 87 -10.40 -2.53 2.46
C VAL A 87 -10.71 -1.77 1.16
N LEU A 88 -11.96 -1.34 0.96
CA LEU A 88 -12.35 -0.49 -0.17
C LEU A 88 -11.63 0.86 -0.19
N PHE A 89 -11.49 1.49 0.98
CA PHE A 89 -10.73 2.73 1.12
C PHE A 89 -9.26 2.52 0.72
N VAL A 90 -8.63 1.45 1.20
CA VAL A 90 -7.25 1.11 0.84
C VAL A 90 -7.10 0.86 -0.66
N ASP A 91 -8.05 0.16 -1.27
CA ASP A 91 -8.09 -0.10 -2.72
C ASP A 91 -8.16 1.21 -3.52
N LEU A 92 -9.04 2.14 -3.13
CA LEU A 92 -9.16 3.45 -3.77
C LEU A 92 -7.92 4.32 -3.62
N VAL A 93 -7.31 4.34 -2.43
CA VAL A 93 -6.05 5.04 -2.17
C VAL A 93 -4.95 4.49 -3.08
N TRP A 94 -4.84 3.17 -3.19
CA TRP A 94 -3.80 2.53 -3.99
C TRP A 94 -4.03 2.67 -5.50
N LEU A 95 -5.29 2.60 -5.94
CA LEU A 95 -5.68 2.90 -7.32
C LEU A 95 -5.32 4.34 -7.68
N GLY A 96 -5.65 5.30 -6.81
CA GLY A 96 -5.29 6.70 -6.99
C GLY A 96 -3.79 6.93 -7.08
N LYS A 97 -3.01 6.29 -6.18
CA LYS A 97 -1.54 6.33 -6.22
C LYS A 97 -1.00 5.75 -7.53
N THR A 98 -1.50 4.60 -7.96
CA THR A 98 -1.11 3.95 -9.21
C THR A 98 -1.41 4.83 -10.42
N LEU A 99 -2.56 5.50 -10.44
CA LEU A 99 -2.93 6.43 -11.51
C LEU A 99 -2.04 7.68 -11.51
N LEU A 100 -1.73 8.23 -10.34
CA LEU A 100 -0.80 9.37 -10.23
C LEU A 100 0.61 8.97 -10.66
N ASP A 101 1.09 7.81 -10.23
CA ASP A 101 2.36 7.23 -10.67
C ASP A 101 2.38 6.98 -12.18
N PHE A 102 1.26 6.56 -12.78
CA PHE A 102 1.18 6.31 -14.22
C PHE A 102 1.09 7.59 -15.07
N PHE A 103 0.23 8.53 -14.69
CA PHE A 103 -0.09 9.71 -15.51
C PHE A 103 0.76 10.95 -15.17
N VAL A 104 1.16 11.12 -13.91
CA VAL A 104 1.82 12.35 -13.42
C VAL A 104 3.31 12.16 -13.25
N TYR A 105 3.75 11.08 -12.60
CA TYR A 105 5.17 10.82 -12.30
C TYR A 105 5.86 9.93 -13.32
N GLY A 106 5.10 8.99 -13.88
CA GLY A 106 5.47 8.13 -14.98
C GLY A 106 5.42 8.92 -16.26
N LYS A 107 6.37 9.83 -16.47
CA LYS A 107 6.54 10.43 -17.79
C LYS A 107 6.63 9.27 -18.80
N PRO A 108 5.91 9.31 -19.93
CA PRO A 108 6.28 8.52 -21.10
C PRO A 108 7.68 8.87 -21.66
N PHE A 109 8.39 9.80 -21.00
CA PHE A 109 9.70 10.35 -21.33
C PHE A 109 10.72 10.26 -20.19
N GLN A 110 10.54 9.39 -19.18
CA GLN A 110 11.65 9.09 -18.27
C GLN A 110 12.77 8.37 -19.05
N PRO A 111 14.06 8.67 -18.77
CA PRO A 111 15.17 8.12 -19.54
C PRO A 111 15.31 6.59 -19.43
N ASN A 112 14.73 5.97 -18.39
CA ASN A 112 14.72 4.51 -18.18
C ASN A 112 13.29 3.98 -18.11
N ALA A 113 12.81 3.38 -19.20
CA ALA A 113 11.54 2.65 -19.22
C ALA A 113 11.49 1.51 -18.18
N PHE A 114 12.65 0.94 -17.81
CA PHE A 114 12.75 -0.14 -16.84
C PHE A 114 12.33 0.29 -15.42
N ASP A 115 12.73 1.47 -14.97
CA ASP A 115 12.37 1.98 -13.64
C ASP A 115 10.87 2.28 -13.55
N TRP A 116 10.29 2.78 -14.64
CA TRP A 116 8.85 2.98 -14.78
C TRP A 116 8.06 1.67 -14.71
N TRP A 117 8.46 0.66 -15.49
CA TRP A 117 7.84 -0.68 -15.45
C TRP A 117 7.97 -1.34 -14.09
N ARG A 118 9.12 -1.17 -13.41
CA ARG A 118 9.35 -1.71 -12.07
C ARG A 118 8.38 -1.12 -11.06
N GLY A 119 8.26 0.22 -10.99
CA GLY A 119 7.33 0.89 -10.08
C GLY A 119 5.87 0.50 -10.35
N LEU A 120 5.46 0.49 -11.63
CA LEU A 120 4.10 0.11 -12.03
C LEU A 120 3.78 -1.34 -11.65
N SER A 121 4.71 -2.27 -11.91
CA SER A 121 4.53 -3.69 -11.57
C SER A 121 4.31 -3.91 -10.07
N LEU A 122 5.02 -3.17 -9.23
CA LEU A 122 4.92 -3.28 -7.79
C LEU A 122 3.57 -2.76 -7.29
N ASN A 123 3.14 -1.61 -7.82
CA ASN A 123 1.81 -1.07 -7.55
C ASN A 123 0.69 -2.03 -7.97
N LEU A 124 0.81 -2.67 -9.15
CA LEU A 124 -0.15 -3.65 -9.64
C LEU A 124 -0.20 -4.92 -8.77
N VAL A 125 0.95 -5.41 -8.28
CA VAL A 125 0.99 -6.57 -7.37
C VAL A 125 0.26 -6.25 -6.07
N ILE A 126 0.47 -5.05 -5.51
CA ILE A 126 -0.23 -4.61 -4.30
C ILE A 126 -1.73 -4.48 -4.57
N LEU A 127 -2.12 -3.89 -5.70
CA LEU A 127 -3.53 -3.73 -6.09
C LEU A 127 -4.24 -5.08 -6.24
N ILE A 128 -3.63 -6.04 -6.95
CA ILE A 128 -4.15 -7.40 -7.12
C ILE A 128 -4.29 -8.10 -5.77
N SER A 129 -3.33 -7.87 -4.87
CA SER A 129 -3.36 -8.47 -3.53
C SER A 129 -4.48 -7.88 -2.68
N ILE A 130 -4.66 -6.55 -2.67
CA ILE A 130 -5.78 -5.88 -1.99
C ILE A 130 -7.12 -6.35 -2.55
N TRP A 131 -7.20 -6.52 -3.88
CA TRP A 131 -8.40 -7.04 -4.54
C TRP A 131 -8.78 -8.45 -4.06
N HIS A 132 -7.78 -9.32 -3.81
CA HIS A 132 -8.01 -10.66 -3.23
C HIS A 132 -8.46 -10.62 -1.76
N LEU A 133 -8.12 -9.55 -1.04
CA LEU A 133 -8.56 -9.30 0.33
C LEU A 133 -9.97 -8.70 0.40
N ARG A 134 -10.50 -8.22 -0.73
CA ARG A 134 -11.86 -7.71 -0.79
C ARG A 134 -12.80 -8.82 -0.35
N PRO A 135 -13.61 -8.62 0.71
CA PRO A 135 -14.64 -9.58 1.03
C PRO A 135 -15.52 -9.69 -0.21
N ARG A 136 -15.59 -10.89 -0.80
CA ARG A 136 -16.63 -11.17 -1.79
C ARG A 136 -17.93 -10.88 -1.05
N MET A 137 -18.58 -9.78 -1.41
CA MET A 137 -19.96 -9.54 -1.01
C MET A 137 -20.81 -10.56 -1.77
N GLU A 138 -20.65 -11.83 -1.40
CA GLU A 138 -21.60 -12.88 -1.73
C GLU A 138 -22.89 -12.45 -1.02
N ARG A 139 -23.85 -12.06 -1.85
CA ARG A 139 -25.23 -11.79 -1.48
C ARG A 139 -25.84 -13.00 -0.79
#